data_AF-A0A4U1GMD5-F1
#
_entry.id   AF-A0A4U1GMD5-F1
#
_cell.length_a   1.000
_cell.length_b   1.000
_cell.length_c   1.000
_cell.angle_alpha   90.00
_cell.angle_beta   90.00
_cell.angle_gamma   90.00
#
_symmetry.space_group_name_H-M   'P 1'
#
loop_
_entity.id
_entity.type
_entity.pdbx_description
1 polymer ?
#
loop_
_entity_poly.entity_id
_entity_poly.type
_entity_poly.pdbx_seq_one_letter_code
_entity_poly.pdbx_strand_id
1 'polypeptide(L)'
;MNNATDLSRRLLKSYPVKILKEHFETAPGNQEEILEEILQNNSRIEIENFSYSHFNYTKQHIYIYKFQHPYAPTSITQQQLGYKIIKQDVTANRLLIFALADVTFQVIVNFGGAINQVDLNFHQPMMIEVTRHYLIIRFTVLESKLTPYFPANAALYSPTKAVDEKSILTPLIALFANNAPEKADLNKGIKKLWDDDSIDSREVKFKKSKSMSKETMDEDNLVKVEYPDVYAELMKSPLNKTLFKYLKDNDDLCGHFTCDPTNGEITIPLYSKNTSQIDSVINEIITNN
;
A
#
# COMPACT_ATOMS: atom_id res chain seq x y z
N MET A 1 -19.74 16.13 -5.01
CA MET A 1 -18.31 15.77 -5.11
C MET A 1 -17.75 15.22 -3.81
N ASN A 2 -18.16 15.62 -2.60
CA ASN A 2 -17.66 15.00 -1.36
C ASN A 2 -18.78 14.50 -0.43
N ASN A 3 -19.93 14.10 -0.98
CA ASN A 3 -20.97 13.48 -0.15
C ASN A 3 -20.62 12.02 0.19
N ALA A 4 -21.38 11.40 1.09
CA ALA A 4 -21.09 10.04 1.56
C ALA A 4 -21.10 8.99 0.42
N THR A 5 -21.97 9.16 -0.58
CA THR A 5 -22.05 8.30 -1.76
C THR A 5 -20.82 8.44 -2.64
N ASP A 6 -20.34 9.66 -2.87
CA ASP A 6 -19.11 9.96 -3.62
C ASP A 6 -17.89 9.29 -2.96
N LEU A 7 -17.80 9.39 -1.63
CA LEU A 7 -16.71 8.78 -0.85
C LEU A 7 -16.74 7.24 -0.92
N SER A 8 -17.93 6.66 -0.81
CA SER A 8 -18.11 5.20 -0.94
C SER A 8 -17.78 4.70 -2.34
N ARG A 9 -18.16 5.46 -3.38
CA ARG A 9 -17.78 5.18 -4.77
C ARG A 9 -16.26 5.14 -4.94
N ARG A 10 -15.57 6.15 -4.42
CA ARG A 10 -14.10 6.26 -4.49
C ARG A 10 -13.40 5.14 -3.74
N LEU A 11 -13.95 4.76 -2.59
CA LEU A 11 -13.46 3.63 -1.80
C LEU A 11 -13.52 2.33 -2.62
N LEU A 12 -14.68 2.02 -3.20
CA LEU A 12 -14.88 0.83 -4.03
C LEU A 12 -13.96 0.81 -5.27
N LYS A 13 -13.68 1.98 -5.88
CA LYS A 13 -12.71 2.09 -7.00
C LYS A 13 -11.30 1.62 -6.67
N SER A 14 -10.94 1.54 -5.39
CA SER A 14 -9.63 1.04 -4.97
C SER A 14 -9.47 -0.48 -5.12
N TYR A 15 -10.57 -1.19 -5.41
CA TYR A 15 -10.61 -2.65 -5.49
C TYR A 15 -10.73 -3.14 -6.95
N PRO A 16 -10.24 -4.35 -7.25
CA PRO A 16 -10.44 -4.96 -8.56
C PRO A 16 -11.93 -5.17 -8.84
N VAL A 17 -12.36 -4.86 -10.07
CA VAL A 17 -13.76 -5.07 -10.51
C VAL A 17 -14.20 -6.52 -10.32
N LYS A 18 -13.30 -7.48 -10.53
CA LYS A 18 -13.57 -8.91 -10.31
C LYS A 18 -14.05 -9.18 -8.88
N ILE A 19 -13.34 -8.65 -7.87
CA ILE A 19 -13.66 -8.85 -6.46
C ILE A 19 -14.98 -8.16 -6.08
N LEU A 20 -15.24 -6.97 -6.65
CA LEU A 20 -16.53 -6.29 -6.46
C LEU A 20 -17.70 -7.12 -6.98
N LYS A 21 -17.58 -7.71 -8.17
CA LYS A 21 -18.60 -8.59 -8.76
C LYS A 21 -18.83 -9.84 -7.93
N GLU A 22 -17.75 -10.49 -7.50
CA GLU A 22 -17.82 -11.73 -6.72
C GLU A 22 -18.45 -11.52 -5.35
N HIS A 23 -18.13 -10.42 -4.66
CA HIS A 23 -18.66 -10.18 -3.31
C HIS A 23 -20.11 -9.67 -3.30
N PHE A 24 -20.43 -8.72 -4.18
CA PHE A 24 -21.76 -8.08 -4.21
C PHE A 24 -22.73 -8.75 -5.19
N GLU A 25 -22.30 -9.82 -5.87
CA GLU A 25 -23.10 -10.60 -6.82
C GLU A 25 -23.72 -9.74 -7.94
N THR A 26 -22.98 -8.73 -8.40
CA THR A 26 -23.51 -7.76 -9.39
C THR A 26 -23.57 -8.32 -10.80
N ALA A 27 -24.48 -7.74 -11.60
CA ALA A 27 -24.63 -8.12 -12.99
C ALA A 27 -23.35 -7.80 -13.81
N PRO A 28 -23.11 -8.52 -14.93
CA PRO A 28 -22.06 -8.14 -15.86
C PRO A 28 -22.31 -6.73 -16.41
N GLY A 29 -21.39 -5.83 -16.14
CA GLY A 29 -21.40 -4.47 -16.66
C GLY A 29 -20.01 -3.86 -16.70
N ASN A 30 -19.95 -2.60 -17.11
CA ASN A 30 -18.75 -1.79 -16.94
C ASN A 30 -18.58 -1.38 -15.47
N GLN A 31 -17.41 -0.86 -15.11
CA GLN A 31 -17.10 -0.53 -13.71
C GLN A 31 -18.08 0.48 -13.10
N GLU A 32 -18.55 1.48 -13.85
CA GLU A 32 -19.45 2.50 -13.31
C GLU A 32 -20.86 1.95 -13.03
N GLU A 33 -21.38 1.08 -13.89
CA GLU A 33 -22.66 0.39 -13.69
C GLU A 33 -22.63 -0.46 -12.42
N ILE A 34 -21.55 -1.24 -12.24
CA ILE A 34 -21.35 -2.07 -11.04
C ILE A 34 -21.28 -1.22 -9.78
N LEU A 35 -20.56 -0.10 -9.83
CA LEU A 35 -20.45 0.78 -8.67
C LEU A 35 -21.80 1.42 -8.31
N GLU A 36 -22.58 1.83 -9.31
CA GLU A 36 -23.93 2.37 -9.08
C GLU A 36 -24.84 1.31 -8.44
N GLU A 37 -24.86 0.09 -8.96
CA GLU A 37 -25.63 -1.02 -8.41
C GLU A 37 -25.27 -1.30 -6.94
N ILE A 38 -23.97 -1.37 -6.63
CA ILE A 38 -23.49 -1.58 -5.25
C ILE A 38 -23.98 -0.44 -4.34
N LEU A 39 -23.84 0.82 -4.77
CA LEU A 39 -24.20 1.99 -3.97
C LEU A 39 -25.71 2.12 -3.72
N GLN A 40 -26.54 1.62 -4.63
CA GLN A 40 -28.00 1.62 -4.48
C GLN A 40 -28.49 0.50 -3.55
N ASN A 41 -27.84 -0.66 -3.61
CA ASN A 41 -28.32 -1.88 -2.93
C ASN A 41 -27.65 -2.13 -1.57
N ASN A 42 -26.56 -1.43 -1.25
CA ASN A 42 -25.79 -1.67 -0.04
C ASN A 42 -25.65 -0.40 0.80
N SER A 43 -25.72 -0.57 2.10
CA SER A 43 -25.44 0.47 3.07
C SER A 43 -23.95 0.82 3.10
N ARG A 44 -23.67 2.03 3.61
CA ARG A 44 -22.28 2.46 3.86
C ARG A 44 -21.51 1.50 4.76
N ILE A 45 -22.17 0.93 5.78
CA ILE A 45 -21.52 0.02 6.73
C ILE A 45 -21.09 -1.27 6.04
N GLU A 46 -21.93 -1.80 5.14
CA GLU A 46 -21.59 -2.99 4.34
C GLU A 46 -20.38 -2.73 3.43
N ILE A 47 -20.33 -1.56 2.78
CA ILE A 47 -19.18 -1.15 1.95
C ILE A 47 -17.90 -1.00 2.80
N GLU A 48 -17.99 -0.44 4.00
CA GLU A 48 -16.84 -0.32 4.91
C GLU A 48 -16.36 -1.69 5.42
N ASN A 49 -17.28 -2.63 5.68
CA ASN A 49 -16.96 -4.01 6.06
C ASN A 49 -16.37 -4.82 4.90
N PHE A 50 -16.85 -4.60 3.67
CA PHE A 50 -16.24 -5.13 2.46
C PHE A 50 -14.78 -4.66 2.36
N SER A 51 -14.55 -3.36 2.54
CA SER A 51 -13.22 -2.76 2.50
C SER A 51 -12.27 -3.39 3.53
N TYR A 52 -12.76 -3.67 4.75
CA TYR A 52 -11.97 -4.39 5.76
C TYR A 52 -11.60 -5.81 5.31
N SER A 53 -12.60 -6.60 4.93
CA SER A 53 -12.42 -8.03 4.59
C SER A 53 -11.62 -8.27 3.32
N HIS A 54 -11.56 -7.28 2.42
CA HIS A 54 -10.89 -7.37 1.13
C HIS A 54 -9.67 -6.45 1.02
N PHE A 55 -9.21 -5.85 2.12
CA PHE A 55 -8.09 -4.90 2.12
C PHE A 55 -6.85 -5.42 1.37
N ASN A 56 -6.50 -6.70 1.54
CA ASN A 56 -5.32 -7.31 0.91
C ASN A 56 -5.44 -7.48 -0.63
N TYR A 57 -6.60 -7.23 -1.23
CA TYR A 57 -6.75 -7.18 -2.68
C TYR A 57 -6.31 -5.84 -3.29
N THR A 58 -6.10 -4.80 -2.48
CA THR A 58 -5.68 -3.49 -2.99
C THR A 58 -4.19 -3.45 -3.30
N LYS A 59 -3.78 -2.45 -4.09
CA LYS A 59 -2.38 -2.06 -4.20
C LYS A 59 -1.97 -1.39 -2.90
N GLN A 60 -0.77 -1.68 -2.37
CA GLN A 60 -0.40 -1.19 -1.03
C GLN A 60 0.99 -0.57 -0.96
N HIS A 61 1.11 0.49 -0.16
CA HIS A 61 2.36 0.93 0.44
C HIS A 61 2.42 0.40 1.88
N ILE A 62 3.55 -0.18 2.25
CA ILE A 62 3.75 -0.87 3.52
C ILE A 62 5.01 -0.26 4.17
N TYR A 63 4.88 0.14 5.42
CA TYR A 63 5.92 0.74 6.23
C TYR A 63 6.14 -0.11 7.47
N ILE A 64 7.35 -0.61 7.66
CA ILE A 64 7.72 -1.51 8.74
C ILE A 64 8.69 -0.79 9.66
N TYR A 65 8.32 -0.73 10.94
CA TYR A 65 9.14 -0.20 12.01
C TYR A 65 9.44 -1.30 13.00
N LYS A 66 10.65 -1.32 13.54
CA LYS A 66 11.07 -2.20 14.63
C LYS A 66 11.05 -1.42 15.93
N PHE A 67 10.49 -2.00 16.98
CA PHE A 67 10.56 -1.41 18.30
C PHE A 67 11.89 -1.71 18.98
N GLN A 68 12.49 -0.71 19.61
CA GLN A 68 13.63 -0.90 20.50
C GLN A 68 13.22 -1.44 21.86
N HIS A 69 11.97 -1.22 22.27
CA HIS A 69 11.39 -1.78 23.48
C HIS A 69 10.13 -2.60 23.17
N PRO A 70 10.01 -3.84 23.67
CA PRO A 70 8.85 -4.68 23.38
C PRO A 70 7.52 -3.97 23.64
N TYR A 71 6.63 -3.99 22.64
CA TYR A 71 5.28 -3.47 22.80
C TYR A 71 4.36 -4.54 23.40
N ALA A 72 3.52 -4.13 24.35
CA ALA A 72 2.43 -4.93 24.86
C ALA A 72 1.15 -4.47 24.15
N PRO A 73 0.53 -5.32 23.30
CA PRO A 73 -0.69 -4.95 22.57
C PRO A 73 -1.81 -4.48 23.50
N THR A 74 -2.25 -3.24 23.28
CA THR A 74 -3.42 -2.66 23.97
C THR A 74 -4.36 -2.04 22.95
N SER A 75 -5.63 -1.88 23.32
CA SER A 75 -6.58 -1.25 22.43
C SER A 75 -6.30 0.24 22.26
N ILE A 76 -6.37 0.74 21.02
CA ILE A 76 -6.31 2.17 20.70
C ILE A 76 -7.72 2.70 20.43
N THR A 77 -8.05 3.85 21.00
CA THR A 77 -9.34 4.50 20.74
C THR A 77 -9.31 5.33 19.45
N GLN A 78 -10.48 5.55 18.84
CA GLN A 78 -10.60 6.42 17.67
C GLN A 78 -10.06 7.85 17.93
N GLN A 79 -10.24 8.38 19.14
CA GLN A 79 -9.72 9.71 19.51
C GLN A 79 -8.18 9.74 19.56
N GLN A 80 -7.54 8.68 20.04
CA GLN A 80 -6.09 8.56 20.00
C GLN A 80 -5.58 8.38 18.57
N LEU A 81 -6.25 7.53 17.78
CA LEU A 81 -5.83 7.26 16.41
C LEU A 81 -6.00 8.48 15.50
N GLY A 82 -7.03 9.31 15.74
CA GLY A 82 -7.36 10.47 14.90
C GLY A 82 -8.10 10.11 13.60
N TYR A 83 -8.40 8.84 13.38
CA TYR A 83 -9.04 8.31 12.17
C TYR A 83 -10.19 7.38 12.52
N LYS A 84 -11.17 7.25 11.63
CA LYS A 84 -12.32 6.37 11.83
C LYS A 84 -11.86 4.91 11.89
N ILE A 85 -11.97 4.29 13.06
CA ILE A 85 -11.71 2.86 13.25
C ILE A 85 -12.95 2.09 12.79
N ILE A 86 -12.78 1.18 11.84
CA ILE A 86 -13.84 0.30 11.34
C ILE A 86 -13.82 -1.03 12.09
N LYS A 87 -12.63 -1.60 12.27
CA LYS A 87 -12.43 -2.86 12.98
C LYS A 87 -11.13 -2.81 13.76
N GLN A 88 -11.12 -3.47 14.91
CA GLN A 88 -9.93 -3.67 15.70
C GLN A 88 -10.00 -5.01 16.43
N ASP A 89 -8.90 -5.75 16.36
CA ASP A 89 -8.74 -7.04 17.00
C ASP A 89 -7.48 -6.99 17.90
N VAL A 90 -7.64 -7.33 19.18
CA VAL A 90 -6.56 -7.32 20.16
C VAL A 90 -6.39 -8.72 20.73
N THR A 91 -5.17 -9.23 20.66
CA THR A 91 -4.75 -10.51 21.25
C THR A 91 -3.53 -10.25 22.14
N ALA A 92 -3.09 -11.27 22.90
CA ALA A 92 -1.91 -11.15 23.75
C ALA A 92 -0.63 -10.72 22.99
N ASN A 93 -0.52 -11.05 21.70
CA ASN A 93 0.71 -10.86 20.91
C ASN A 93 0.55 -9.92 19.71
N ARG A 94 -0.68 -9.49 19.41
CA ARG A 94 -0.99 -8.71 18.21
C ARG A 94 -2.15 -7.74 18.46
N LEU A 95 -1.97 -6.51 18.02
CA LEU A 95 -3.02 -5.52 17.80
C LEU A 95 -3.16 -5.33 16.28
N LEU A 96 -4.37 -5.49 15.76
CA LEU A 96 -4.70 -5.21 14.37
C LEU A 96 -5.80 -4.14 14.34
N ILE A 97 -5.58 -3.04 13.63
CA ILE A 97 -6.54 -1.95 13.47
C ILE A 97 -6.75 -1.71 11.99
N PHE A 98 -7.99 -1.78 11.54
CA PHE A 98 -8.41 -1.30 10.24
C PHE A 98 -9.16 0.03 10.38
N ALA A 99 -8.71 1.02 9.64
CA ALA A 99 -9.26 2.37 9.70
C ALA A 99 -9.31 3.02 8.31
N LEU A 100 -10.09 4.09 8.21
CA LEU A 100 -10.17 4.93 7.02
C LEU A 100 -9.56 6.29 7.32
N ALA A 101 -8.48 6.64 6.63
CA ALA A 101 -7.88 7.96 6.70
C ALA A 101 -8.53 8.89 5.67
N ASP A 102 -8.86 10.11 6.08
CA ASP A 102 -9.39 11.14 5.19
C ASP A 102 -8.24 11.81 4.43
N VAL A 103 -8.25 11.70 3.10
CA VAL A 103 -7.22 12.29 2.22
C VAL A 103 -7.88 13.27 1.26
N THR A 104 -7.35 14.49 1.21
CA THR A 104 -7.82 15.53 0.29
C THR A 104 -6.80 15.80 -0.82
N PHE A 105 -7.27 15.77 -2.05
CA PHE A 105 -6.54 16.29 -3.21
C PHE A 105 -7.08 17.68 -3.55
N GLN A 106 -6.18 18.66 -3.66
CA GLN A 106 -6.49 19.99 -4.16
C GLN A 106 -6.24 20.00 -5.66
N VAL A 107 -7.29 20.24 -6.43
CA VAL A 107 -7.24 20.21 -7.90
C VAL A 107 -7.64 21.57 -8.44
N ILE A 108 -6.82 22.14 -9.30
CA ILE A 108 -7.18 23.35 -10.06
C ILE A 108 -7.90 22.88 -11.32
N VAL A 109 -9.14 23.32 -11.52
CA VAL A 109 -10.01 22.87 -12.62
C VAL A 109 -10.55 24.07 -13.36
N ASN A 110 -10.50 24.02 -14.69
CA ASN A 110 -11.15 24.99 -15.56
C ASN A 110 -12.44 24.41 -16.12
N PHE A 111 -13.56 25.03 -15.77
CA PHE A 111 -14.89 24.72 -16.30
C PHE A 111 -15.26 25.77 -17.36
N GLY A 112 -14.90 25.53 -18.63
CA GLY A 112 -15.33 26.37 -19.74
C GLY A 112 -14.90 27.84 -19.66
N GLY A 113 -13.74 28.12 -19.06
CA GLY A 113 -13.17 29.46 -18.88
C GLY A 113 -13.04 29.92 -17.43
N ALA A 114 -13.75 29.28 -16.49
CA ALA A 114 -13.68 29.59 -15.06
C ALA A 114 -12.69 28.66 -14.33
N ILE A 115 -11.59 29.22 -13.83
CA ILE A 115 -10.60 28.50 -13.01
C ILE A 115 -11.10 28.43 -11.57
N ASN A 116 -11.22 27.23 -11.04
CA ASN A 116 -11.68 26.94 -9.70
C ASN A 116 -10.68 26.02 -8.99
N GLN A 117 -10.52 26.19 -7.69
CA GLN A 117 -9.87 25.19 -6.85
C GLN A 117 -10.95 24.29 -6.25
N VAL A 118 -10.79 22.98 -6.41
CA VAL A 118 -11.73 21.98 -5.92
C VAL A 118 -11.00 20.99 -5.02
N ASP A 119 -11.58 20.73 -3.86
CA ASP A 119 -11.12 19.67 -2.95
C ASP A 119 -11.83 18.36 -3.28
N LEU A 120 -11.04 17.30 -3.44
CA LEU A 120 -11.51 15.95 -3.69
C LEU A 120 -11.11 15.05 -2.53
N ASN A 121 -12.10 14.61 -1.75
CA ASN A 121 -11.86 13.81 -0.55
C ASN A 121 -11.95 12.31 -0.85
N PHE A 122 -11.13 11.53 -0.16
CA PHE A 122 -11.07 10.07 -0.25
C PHE A 122 -11.03 9.48 1.14
N HIS A 123 -11.71 8.35 1.32
CA HIS A 123 -11.38 7.44 2.41
C HIS A 123 -10.28 6.51 1.91
N GLN A 124 -9.08 6.64 2.46
CA GLN A 124 -7.96 5.75 2.21
C GLN A 124 -7.97 4.62 3.23
N PRO A 125 -8.21 3.36 2.82
CA PRO A 125 -8.05 2.22 3.71
C PRO A 125 -6.62 2.12 4.23
N MET A 126 -6.51 1.90 5.54
CA MET A 126 -5.24 1.61 6.19
C MET A 126 -5.38 0.49 7.21
N MET A 127 -4.31 -0.29 7.33
CA MET A 127 -4.20 -1.37 8.32
C MET A 127 -2.94 -1.13 9.16
N ILE A 128 -3.11 -1.10 10.47
CA ILE A 128 -2.04 -0.97 11.44
C ILE A 128 -1.95 -2.28 12.19
N GLU A 129 -0.82 -2.95 12.06
CA GLU A 129 -0.52 -4.18 12.77
C GLU A 129 0.64 -3.94 13.72
N VAL A 130 0.44 -4.28 14.99
CA VAL A 130 1.43 -4.10 16.04
C VAL A 130 1.66 -5.43 16.72
N THR A 131 2.88 -5.91 16.65
CA THR A 131 3.36 -7.09 17.37
C THR A 131 4.32 -6.65 18.47
N ARG A 132 4.87 -7.62 19.22
CA ARG A 132 5.89 -7.34 20.23
C ARG A 132 7.10 -6.58 19.69
N HIS A 133 7.49 -6.82 18.43
CA HIS A 133 8.75 -6.33 17.86
C HIS A 133 8.57 -5.37 16.69
N TYR A 134 7.41 -5.36 16.05
CA TYR A 134 7.18 -4.62 14.83
C TYR A 134 5.88 -3.82 14.87
N LEU A 135 5.93 -2.65 14.26
CA LEU A 135 4.79 -1.84 13.83
C LEU A 135 4.77 -1.85 12.30
N ILE A 136 3.72 -2.41 11.72
CA ILE A 136 3.51 -2.53 10.28
C ILE A 136 2.31 -1.67 9.92
N ILE A 137 2.53 -0.61 9.16
CA ILE A 137 1.49 0.32 8.71
C ILE A 137 1.32 0.14 7.21
N ARG A 138 0.09 -0.14 6.77
CA ARG A 138 -0.24 -0.41 5.37
C ARG A 138 -1.29 0.59 4.91
N PHE A 139 -1.09 1.15 3.72
CA PHE A 139 -2.03 2.03 3.05
C PHE A 139 -2.40 1.48 1.69
N THR A 140 -3.69 1.52 1.35
CA THR A 140 -4.13 1.34 -0.03
C THR A 140 -3.62 2.50 -0.88
N VAL A 141 -2.96 2.21 -2.01
CA VAL A 141 -2.50 3.22 -2.97
C VAL A 141 -3.70 3.88 -3.63
N LEU A 142 -3.86 5.18 -3.43
CA LEU A 142 -4.88 5.98 -4.12
C LEU A 142 -4.45 6.31 -5.54
N GLU A 143 -5.38 6.26 -6.49
CA GLU A 143 -5.11 6.64 -7.88
C GLU A 143 -4.77 8.13 -8.02
N SER A 144 -3.70 8.44 -8.74
CA SER A 144 -3.29 9.82 -9.04
C SER A 144 -4.05 10.45 -10.20
N LYS A 145 -4.73 9.63 -11.02
CA LYS A 145 -5.50 10.10 -12.18
C LYS A 145 -6.87 10.58 -11.73
N LEU A 146 -7.00 11.89 -11.49
CA LEU A 146 -8.24 12.48 -10.98
C LEU A 146 -9.25 12.89 -12.06
N THR A 147 -8.85 12.88 -13.33
CA THR A 147 -9.71 13.25 -14.48
C THR A 147 -11.09 12.56 -14.47
N PRO A 148 -11.23 11.27 -14.15
CA PRO A 148 -12.53 10.58 -14.16
C PRO A 148 -13.55 11.11 -13.15
N TYR A 149 -13.14 11.94 -12.17
CA TYR A 149 -14.04 12.52 -11.18
C TYR A 149 -14.63 13.87 -11.62
N PHE A 150 -14.24 14.37 -12.78
CA PHE A 150 -14.70 15.64 -13.32
C PHE A 150 -15.46 15.44 -14.63
N PRO A 151 -16.41 16.32 -14.96
CA PRO A 151 -17.06 16.36 -16.27
C PRO A 151 -16.06 16.37 -17.43
N ALA A 152 -16.42 15.76 -18.56
CA ALA A 152 -15.53 15.61 -19.72
C ALA A 152 -15.02 16.94 -20.32
N ASN A 153 -15.72 18.05 -20.08
CA ASN A 153 -15.34 19.39 -20.50
C ASN A 153 -14.43 20.13 -19.49
N ALA A 154 -14.04 19.49 -18.39
CA ALA A 154 -13.16 20.06 -17.38
C ALA A 154 -11.69 19.84 -17.74
N ALA A 155 -10.91 20.92 -17.81
CA ALA A 155 -9.46 20.83 -17.92
C ALA A 155 -8.82 20.87 -16.53
N LEU A 156 -8.09 19.82 -16.16
CA LEU A 156 -7.40 19.72 -14.88
C LEU A 156 -5.99 20.30 -15.02
N TYR A 157 -5.64 21.21 -14.11
CA TYR A 157 -4.31 21.78 -13.96
C TYR A 157 -3.72 21.27 -12.65
N SER A 158 -2.52 20.68 -12.74
CA SER A 158 -1.65 20.18 -11.65
C SER A 158 -2.39 19.77 -10.36
N PRO A 159 -2.82 18.50 -10.22
CA PRO A 159 -3.36 18.04 -8.94
C PRO A 159 -2.25 18.04 -7.89
N THR A 160 -2.48 18.74 -6.78
CA THR A 160 -1.60 18.70 -5.61
C THR A 160 -2.27 17.86 -4.53
N LYS A 161 -1.59 16.80 -4.07
CA LYS A 161 -2.07 16.02 -2.91
C LYS A 161 -1.82 16.86 -1.66
N ALA A 162 -2.89 17.32 -0.99
CA ALA A 162 -2.77 18.22 0.16
C ALA A 162 -2.31 17.47 1.43
N VAL A 163 -2.70 16.20 1.55
CA VAL A 163 -2.32 15.30 2.64
C VAL A 163 -1.64 14.07 2.03
N ASP A 164 -0.31 13.96 2.19
CA ASP A 164 0.43 12.77 1.75
C ASP A 164 0.47 11.70 2.86
N GLU A 165 0.87 10.48 2.52
CA GLU A 165 0.95 9.39 3.50
C GLU A 165 1.96 9.67 4.62
N LYS A 166 2.98 10.50 4.35
CA LYS A 166 3.98 10.89 5.36
C LYS A 166 3.35 11.75 6.45
N SER A 167 2.42 12.63 6.08
CA SER A 167 1.66 13.44 7.03
C SER A 167 0.71 12.61 7.92
N ILE A 168 0.29 11.42 7.46
CA ILE A 168 -0.48 10.45 8.25
C ILE A 168 0.45 9.56 9.10
N LEU A 169 1.57 9.09 8.52
CA LEU A 169 2.54 8.22 9.20
C LEU A 169 3.13 8.85 10.45
N THR A 170 3.52 10.13 10.39
CA THR A 170 4.21 10.81 11.48
C THR A 170 3.41 10.80 12.80
N PRO A 171 2.13 11.24 12.84
CA PRO A 171 1.32 11.15 14.05
C PRO A 171 1.02 9.71 14.45
N LEU A 172 0.85 8.77 13.51
CA LEU A 172 0.64 7.35 13.82
C LEU A 172 1.84 6.73 14.55
N ILE A 173 3.06 7.00 14.09
CA ILE A 173 4.30 6.52 14.72
C ILE A 173 4.45 7.13 16.12
N ALA A 174 4.09 8.40 16.29
CA ALA A 174 4.14 9.10 17.57
C ALA A 174 3.24 8.45 18.65
N LEU A 175 2.15 7.77 18.27
CA LEU A 175 1.32 6.99 19.22
C LEU A 175 2.10 5.88 19.92
N PHE A 176 3.19 5.42 19.30
CA PHE A 176 4.04 4.34 19.82
C PHE A 176 5.40 4.86 20.28
N ALA A 177 5.58 6.17 20.46
CA ALA A 177 6.89 6.78 20.77
C ALA A 177 7.59 6.18 22.01
N ASN A 178 6.82 5.73 23.02
CA ASN A 178 7.36 5.09 24.22
C ASN A 178 8.13 3.78 23.91
N ASN A 179 7.87 3.16 22.76
CA ASN A 179 8.53 1.93 22.31
C ASN A 179 9.69 2.20 21.35
N ALA A 180 9.97 3.47 21.06
CA ALA A 180 10.99 3.95 20.12
C ALA A 180 10.95 3.17 18.78
N PRO A 181 9.86 3.27 18.01
CA PRO A 181 9.79 2.70 16.67
C PRO A 181 10.83 3.34 15.75
N GLU A 182 11.70 2.52 15.20
CA GLU A 182 12.68 2.91 14.18
C GLU A 182 12.38 2.18 12.88
N LYS A 183 12.73 2.75 11.72
CA LYS A 183 12.55 2.07 10.44
C LYS A 183 13.25 0.72 10.47
N ALA A 184 12.55 -0.35 10.10
CA ALA A 184 13.13 -1.68 10.09
C ALA A 184 14.11 -1.78 8.92
N ASP A 185 15.37 -2.12 9.19
CA ASP A 185 16.29 -2.52 8.13
C ASP A 185 15.93 -3.94 7.66
N LEU A 186 15.43 -4.06 6.43
CA LEU A 186 14.99 -5.32 5.83
C LEU A 186 16.07 -5.98 4.95
N ASN A 187 17.30 -5.43 4.93
CA ASN A 187 18.34 -5.91 4.03
C ASN A 187 18.66 -7.39 4.22
N LYS A 188 18.71 -7.86 5.47
CA LYS A 188 19.04 -9.27 5.75
C LYS A 188 17.96 -10.20 5.21
N GLY A 189 16.69 -9.89 5.46
CA GLY A 189 15.56 -10.66 4.95
C GLY A 189 15.54 -10.71 3.41
N ILE A 190 15.60 -9.54 2.75
CA ILE A 190 15.56 -9.45 1.28
C ILE A 190 16.76 -10.17 0.64
N LYS A 191 17.97 -9.95 1.16
CA LYS A 191 19.17 -10.61 0.62
C LYS A 191 19.12 -12.11 0.81
N LYS A 192 18.59 -12.60 1.92
CA LYS A 192 18.40 -14.03 2.13
C LYS A 192 17.45 -14.63 1.10
N LEU A 193 16.30 -13.99 0.86
CA LEU A 193 15.36 -14.45 -0.17
C LEU A 193 15.98 -14.43 -1.59
N TRP A 194 16.87 -13.48 -1.87
CA TRP A 194 17.56 -13.38 -3.17
C TRP A 194 18.71 -14.41 -3.30
N ASP A 195 19.40 -14.71 -2.19
CA ASP A 195 20.45 -15.73 -2.15
C ASP A 195 19.86 -17.14 -2.30
N ASP A 196 18.73 -17.42 -1.63
CA ASP A 196 18.01 -18.70 -1.65
C ASP A 196 17.18 -18.96 -2.94
N ASP A 197 17.32 -18.11 -3.97
CA ASP A 197 16.59 -18.19 -5.23
C ASP A 197 15.04 -18.18 -5.07
N SER A 198 14.54 -17.51 -4.03
CA SER A 198 13.10 -17.25 -3.87
C SER A 198 12.65 -16.06 -4.71
N ILE A 199 13.49 -15.03 -4.79
CA ILE A 199 13.27 -13.80 -5.57
C ILE A 199 14.47 -13.49 -6.45
N ASP A 200 14.24 -12.71 -7.51
CA ASP A 200 15.29 -12.00 -8.25
C ASP A 200 14.79 -10.61 -8.66
N SER A 201 15.68 -9.75 -9.13
CA SER A 201 15.36 -8.36 -9.46
C SER A 201 15.22 -8.12 -10.95
N ARG A 202 14.21 -7.32 -11.30
CA ARG A 202 14.03 -6.74 -12.64
C ARG A 202 14.57 -5.31 -12.74
N GLU A 203 14.68 -4.61 -11.61
CA GLU A 203 15.19 -3.24 -11.59
C GLU A 203 15.94 -3.01 -10.29
N VAL A 204 17.24 -2.69 -10.40
CA VAL A 204 18.12 -2.36 -9.27
C VAL A 204 18.64 -0.95 -9.38
N LYS A 205 18.84 -0.31 -8.23
CA LYS A 205 19.56 0.96 -8.12
C LYS A 205 20.73 0.80 -7.16
N PHE A 206 21.93 1.13 -7.61
CA PHE A 206 23.14 0.95 -6.80
C PHE A 206 24.15 2.06 -6.99
N LYS A 207 24.93 2.28 -5.93
CA LYS A 207 25.93 3.34 -5.89
C LYS A 207 27.26 2.80 -6.40
N LYS A 208 27.79 3.42 -7.44
CA LYS A 208 29.18 3.26 -7.88
C LYS A 208 30.07 4.22 -7.10
N SER A 209 31.39 4.05 -7.19
CA SER A 209 32.38 4.84 -6.44
C SER A 209 32.19 6.36 -6.50
N LYS A 210 31.64 6.90 -7.61
CA LYS A 210 31.40 8.34 -7.80
C LYS A 210 29.98 8.69 -8.30
N SER A 211 29.09 7.72 -8.47
CA SER A 211 27.79 7.93 -9.12
C SER A 211 26.73 6.95 -8.65
N MET A 212 25.50 7.12 -9.12
CA MET A 212 24.40 6.19 -8.93
C MET A 212 24.06 5.57 -10.28
N SER A 213 23.97 4.26 -10.35
CA SER A 213 23.52 3.53 -11.53
C SER A 213 22.16 2.90 -11.26
N LYS A 214 21.40 2.72 -12.34
CA LYS A 214 20.12 2.04 -12.37
C LYS A 214 20.18 1.06 -13.52
N GLU A 215 19.87 -0.20 -13.24
CA GLU A 215 19.72 -1.23 -14.26
C GLU A 215 18.26 -1.65 -14.29
N THR A 216 17.73 -1.85 -15.49
CA THR A 216 16.34 -2.26 -15.71
C THR A 216 16.34 -3.33 -16.78
N MET A 217 15.83 -4.51 -16.42
CA MET A 217 15.81 -5.69 -17.25
C MET A 217 14.49 -5.78 -18.02
N ASP A 218 14.56 -6.35 -19.22
CA ASP A 218 13.39 -6.78 -19.98
C ASP A 218 12.61 -7.88 -19.22
N GLU A 219 11.39 -8.20 -19.67
CA GLU A 219 10.45 -9.05 -18.93
C GLU A 219 10.96 -10.45 -18.57
N ASP A 220 11.80 -11.02 -19.43
CA ASP A 220 12.32 -12.38 -19.31
C ASP A 220 13.69 -12.45 -18.62
N ASN A 221 14.32 -11.30 -18.36
CA ASN A 221 15.68 -11.21 -17.85
C ASN A 221 15.72 -10.74 -16.41
N LEU A 222 16.72 -11.23 -15.66
CA LEU A 222 16.86 -10.96 -14.23
C LEU A 222 18.31 -10.67 -13.85
N VAL A 223 18.51 -9.83 -12.84
CA VAL A 223 19.83 -9.26 -12.52
C VAL A 223 20.83 -10.33 -12.05
N LYS A 224 20.43 -11.30 -11.22
CA LYS A 224 21.36 -12.33 -10.70
C LYS A 224 21.92 -13.21 -11.82
N VAL A 225 21.08 -13.53 -12.81
CA VAL A 225 21.44 -14.39 -13.95
C VAL A 225 22.26 -13.63 -14.99
N GLU A 226 21.78 -12.46 -15.42
CA GLU A 226 22.39 -11.70 -16.53
C GLU A 226 23.61 -10.88 -16.11
N TYR A 227 23.63 -10.40 -14.86
CA TYR A 227 24.69 -9.53 -14.33
C TYR A 227 25.20 -10.04 -12.96
N PRO A 228 25.83 -11.22 -12.91
CA PRO A 228 26.28 -11.85 -11.66
C PRO A 228 27.29 -10.99 -10.88
N ASP A 229 28.11 -10.20 -11.57
CA ASP A 229 29.06 -9.27 -10.93
C ASP A 229 28.34 -8.13 -10.19
N VAL A 230 27.29 -7.57 -10.81
CA VAL A 230 26.45 -6.52 -10.20
C VAL A 230 25.72 -7.09 -8.99
N TYR A 231 25.18 -8.31 -9.11
CA TYR A 231 24.59 -9.01 -7.98
C TYR A 231 25.58 -9.21 -6.83
N ALA A 232 26.81 -9.68 -7.11
CA ALA A 232 27.83 -9.89 -6.10
C ALA A 232 28.24 -8.58 -5.38
N GLU A 233 28.21 -7.43 -6.06
CA GLU A 233 28.40 -6.12 -5.44
C GLU A 233 27.21 -5.70 -4.57
N LEU A 234 25.99 -5.85 -5.08
CA LEU A 234 24.74 -5.55 -4.36
C LEU A 234 24.63 -6.33 -3.04
N MET A 235 25.07 -7.59 -3.04
CA MET A 235 25.06 -8.43 -1.84
C MET A 235 26.02 -7.91 -0.75
N LYS A 236 27.02 -7.10 -1.08
CA LYS A 236 28.00 -6.54 -0.12
C LYS A 236 27.57 -5.21 0.51
N SER A 237 26.63 -4.47 -0.10
CA SER A 237 26.19 -3.15 0.36
C SER A 237 24.70 -3.11 0.72
N PRO A 238 24.22 -2.18 1.56
CA PRO A 238 22.79 -1.96 1.72
C PRO A 238 22.12 -1.70 0.37
N LEU A 239 21.00 -2.39 0.12
CA LEU A 239 20.21 -2.26 -1.08
C LEU A 239 19.43 -0.93 -1.03
N ASN A 240 19.35 -0.27 -2.18
CA ASN A 240 18.39 0.82 -2.38
C ASN A 240 17.04 0.24 -2.83
N LYS A 241 16.07 1.13 -3.08
CA LYS A 241 14.80 0.79 -3.71
C LYS A 241 15.00 -0.06 -4.97
N THR A 242 14.46 -1.28 -4.92
CA THR A 242 14.68 -2.35 -5.91
C THR A 242 13.35 -3.06 -6.20
N LEU A 243 13.09 -3.39 -7.48
CA LEU A 243 11.93 -4.16 -7.91
C LEU A 243 12.29 -5.65 -7.97
N PHE A 244 11.59 -6.45 -7.18
CA PHE A 244 11.76 -7.89 -7.09
C PHE A 244 10.57 -8.64 -7.69
N LYS A 245 10.86 -9.81 -8.24
CA LYS A 245 9.91 -10.80 -8.76
C LYS A 245 10.19 -12.12 -8.07
N TYR A 246 9.15 -12.84 -7.66
CA TYR A 246 9.32 -14.22 -7.18
C TYR A 246 9.59 -15.16 -8.35
N LEU A 247 10.54 -16.08 -8.17
CA LEU A 247 10.94 -17.04 -9.20
C LEU A 247 10.02 -18.25 -9.27
N LYS A 248 9.42 -18.61 -8.13
CA LYS A 248 8.50 -19.74 -8.02
C LYS A 248 7.08 -19.24 -8.23
N ASP A 249 6.34 -19.91 -9.10
CA ASP A 249 4.89 -19.75 -9.17
C ASP A 249 4.29 -20.30 -7.88
N ASN A 250 3.88 -19.39 -6.99
CA ASN A 250 3.17 -19.69 -5.76
C ASN A 250 1.97 -18.76 -5.68
N ASP A 251 0.77 -19.33 -5.57
CA ASP A 251 -0.46 -18.56 -5.46
C ASP A 251 -0.48 -17.69 -4.21
N ASP A 252 0.28 -18.03 -3.16
CA ASP A 252 0.40 -17.24 -1.94
C ASP A 252 1.42 -16.10 -2.03
N LEU A 253 2.04 -15.84 -3.19
CA LEU A 253 3.03 -14.77 -3.36
C LEU A 253 2.64 -13.80 -4.48
N CYS A 254 2.94 -12.51 -4.29
CA CYS A 254 2.64 -11.52 -5.31
C CYS A 254 3.57 -11.68 -6.52
N GLY A 255 3.12 -11.30 -7.71
CA GLY A 255 3.96 -11.42 -8.91
C GLY A 255 5.23 -10.59 -8.85
N HIS A 256 5.16 -9.37 -8.30
CA HIS A 256 6.32 -8.54 -8.03
C HIS A 256 6.03 -7.55 -6.89
N PHE A 257 7.08 -7.05 -6.27
CA PHE A 257 7.03 -6.01 -5.25
C PHE A 257 8.26 -5.13 -5.34
N THR A 258 8.13 -3.87 -4.93
CA THR A 258 9.28 -2.99 -4.74
C THR A 258 9.63 -2.95 -3.26
N CYS A 259 10.90 -3.00 -2.91
CA CYS A 259 11.36 -2.84 -1.53
C CYS A 259 12.46 -1.78 -1.47
N ASP A 260 12.38 -0.88 -0.48
CA ASP A 260 13.50 -0.05 -0.02
C ASP A 260 13.90 -0.56 1.37
N PRO A 261 14.83 -1.53 1.45
CA PRO A 261 15.09 -2.26 2.69
C PRO A 261 15.63 -1.37 3.81
N THR A 262 16.43 -0.37 3.45
CA THR A 262 17.04 0.56 4.42
C THR A 262 15.99 1.45 5.08
N ASN A 263 14.86 1.70 4.41
CA ASN A 263 13.77 2.51 4.93
C ASN A 263 12.61 1.70 5.51
N GLY A 264 12.66 0.37 5.47
CA GLY A 264 11.56 -0.49 5.91
C GLY A 264 10.31 -0.34 5.04
N GLU A 265 10.46 -0.01 3.75
CA GLU A 265 9.34 0.28 2.85
C GLU A 265 9.15 -0.84 1.83
N ILE A 266 7.92 -1.29 1.65
CA ILE A 266 7.51 -2.24 0.61
C ILE A 266 6.34 -1.64 -0.17
N THR A 267 6.30 -1.86 -1.47
CA THR A 267 5.19 -1.47 -2.34
C THR A 267 4.72 -2.67 -3.14
N ILE A 268 3.42 -2.95 -3.06
CA ILE A 268 2.71 -3.94 -3.88
C ILE A 268 1.92 -3.16 -4.93
N PRO A 269 2.46 -3.00 -6.16
CA PRO A 269 1.89 -2.10 -7.16
C PRO A 269 0.75 -2.72 -7.98
N LEU A 270 0.56 -4.04 -7.88
CA LEU A 270 -0.51 -4.78 -8.53
C LEU A 270 -1.55 -5.25 -7.51
N TYR A 271 -2.75 -5.49 -7.99
CA TYR A 271 -3.77 -6.14 -7.16
C TYR A 271 -3.39 -7.59 -6.88
N SER A 272 -3.52 -8.00 -5.63
CA SER A 272 -3.28 -9.38 -5.21
C SER A 272 -4.32 -10.32 -5.82
N LYS A 273 -3.92 -11.56 -6.10
CA LYS A 273 -4.84 -12.61 -6.60
C LYS A 273 -5.71 -13.21 -5.49
N ASN A 274 -5.23 -13.16 -4.24
CA ASN A 274 -5.93 -13.61 -3.03
C ASN A 274 -5.50 -12.75 -1.84
N THR A 275 -6.09 -13.01 -0.66
CA THR A 275 -5.85 -12.24 0.56
C THR A 275 -4.56 -12.58 1.29
N SER A 276 -3.91 -13.73 1.03
CA SER A 276 -2.68 -14.13 1.72
C SER A 276 -1.44 -13.46 1.12
N GLN A 277 -1.44 -13.11 -0.19
CA GLN A 277 -0.22 -12.71 -0.90
C GLN A 277 0.60 -11.62 -0.21
N ILE A 278 -0.03 -10.54 0.23
CA ILE A 278 0.68 -9.41 0.85
C ILE A 278 1.25 -9.81 2.21
N ASP A 279 0.46 -10.51 3.03
CA ASP A 279 0.90 -10.95 4.35
C ASP A 279 2.04 -11.97 4.23
N SER A 280 1.99 -12.89 3.26
CA SER A 280 3.07 -13.84 2.97
C SER A 280 4.39 -13.13 2.64
N VAL A 281 4.36 -12.11 1.76
CA VAL A 281 5.56 -11.33 1.41
C VAL A 281 6.17 -10.67 2.63
N ILE A 282 5.34 -10.02 3.45
CA ILE A 282 5.81 -9.35 4.68
C ILE A 282 6.41 -10.39 5.64
N ASN A 283 5.73 -11.51 5.84
CA ASN A 283 6.15 -12.57 6.76
C ASN A 283 7.46 -13.24 6.30
N GLU A 284 7.62 -13.54 5.01
CA GLU A 284 8.86 -14.12 4.49
C GLU A 284 10.06 -13.19 4.69
N ILE A 285 9.88 -11.89 4.42
CA ILE A 285 10.94 -10.90 4.62
C ILE A 285 11.28 -10.80 6.12
N ILE A 286 10.29 -10.59 6.99
CA ILE A 286 10.51 -10.41 8.43
C ILE A 286 11.10 -11.67 9.08
N THR A 287 10.65 -12.86 8.71
CA THR A 287 11.12 -14.13 9.30
C THR A 287 12.59 -14.40 8.98
N ASN A 288 13.06 -13.94 7.82
CA ASN A 288 14.45 -14.06 7.40
C ASN A 288 15.34 -12.88 7.82
N ASN A 289 14.78 -11.86 8.47
CA ASN A 289 15.47 -10.63 8.85
C ASN A 289 16.08 -10.71 10.26
#